data_AF-X1LU16-F1
#
_entry.id   AF-X1LU16-F1
#
_cell.length_a   1.000
_cell.length_b   1.000
_cell.length_c   1.000
_cell.angle_alpha   90.00
_cell.angle_beta   90.00
_cell.angle_gamma   90.00
#
_symmetry.space_group_name_H-M   'P 1'
#
loop_
_entity.id
_entity.type
_entity.pdbx_description
1 polymer ?
#
loop_
_entity_poly.entity_id
_entity_poly.type
_entity_poly.pdbx_seq_one_letter_code
_entity_poly.pdbx_strand_id
1 'polypeptide(L)' 'MLDPGLLRIVDVTSGLKDNGILVINTKKKPEQIREEFGIDYSLAIVDATSIARQILGVPITNTSMVGAVVKVTGEGRIQA' A
#
# COMPACT_ATOMS: atom_id res chain seq x y z
N MET A 1 -4.50 0.75 0.70
CA MET A 1 -5.11 -0.10 1.74
C MET A 1 -4.22 -0.13 2.98
N LEU A 2 -4.79 0.18 4.14
CA LEU A 2 -4.11 0.21 5.45
C LEU A 2 -4.09 -1.16 6.14
N ASP A 3 -5.21 -1.89 6.08
CA ASP A 3 -5.38 -3.21 6.69
C ASP A 3 -5.41 -4.31 5.61
N PRO A 4 -4.36 -5.16 5.50
CA PRO A 4 -4.28 -6.22 4.50
C PRO A 4 -5.34 -7.32 4.70
N GLY A 5 -5.98 -7.44 5.87
CA GLY A 5 -7.05 -8.40 6.11
C GLY A 5 -8.27 -8.18 5.21
N LEU A 6 -8.49 -6.92 4.79
CA LEU A 6 -9.60 -6.56 3.90
C LEU A 6 -9.49 -7.18 2.51
N LEU A 7 -8.29 -7.55 2.04
CA LEU A 7 -8.09 -8.22 0.73
C LEU A 7 -8.87 -9.53 0.62
N ARG A 8 -9.21 -10.15 1.75
CA ARG A 8 -9.95 -11.42 1.82
C ARG A 8 -11.45 -11.26 1.95
N ILE A 9 -11.91 -10.07 2.32
CA ILE A 9 -13.30 -9.85 2.76
C ILE A 9 -14.08 -9.06 1.70
N VAL A 10 -13.40 -8.17 0.99
CA VAL A 10 -14.01 -7.28 0.00
C VAL A 10 -13.13 -7.16 -1.24
N ASP A 11 -13.76 -7.00 -2.40
CA ASP A 11 -13.05 -6.61 -3.61
C ASP A 11 -12.64 -5.14 -3.52
N VAL A 12 -11.37 -4.91 -3.17
CA VAL A 12 -10.78 -3.56 -3.06
C VAL A 12 -10.33 -2.99 -4.40
N THR A 13 -10.42 -3.77 -5.47
CA THR A 13 -10.10 -3.33 -6.83
C THR A 13 -11.34 -2.81 -7.57
N SER A 14 -12.53 -3.07 -7.03
CA SER A 14 -13.79 -2.52 -7.55
C SER A 14 -13.75 -0.99 -7.60
N GLY A 15 -13.84 -0.44 -8.81
CA GLY A 15 -13.77 1.00 -9.08
C GLY A 15 -12.37 1.54 -9.35
N LEU A 16 -11.34 0.69 -9.35
CA LEU A 16 -10.01 1.06 -9.82
C LEU A 16 -10.03 1.18 -11.36
N LYS A 17 -9.38 2.21 -11.90
CA LYS A 17 -9.20 2.37 -13.35
C LYS A 17 -8.23 1.31 -13.88
N ASP A 18 -8.27 1.02 -15.18
CA ASP A 18 -7.40 0.02 -15.84
C ASP A 18 -5.90 0.21 -15.55
N ASN A 19 -5.43 1.46 -15.44
CA ASN A 19 -4.05 1.81 -15.09
C ASN A 19 -3.88 2.25 -13.63
N GLY A 20 -4.82 1.88 -12.77
CA GLY A 20 -4.78 2.23 -11.35
C GLY A 20 -3.66 1.50 -10.62
N ILE A 21 -3.17 2.15 -9.55
CA ILE A 21 -2.13 1.60 -8.69
C ILE A 21 -2.75 1.28 -7.34
N LEU A 22 -2.58 0.04 -6.89
CA LEU A 22 -2.99 -0.40 -5.57
C LEU A 22 -1.81 -0.29 -4.60
N VAL A 23 -1.90 0.64 -3.64
CA VAL A 23 -0.91 0.80 -2.57
C VAL A 23 -1.32 -0.05 -1.37
N ILE A 24 -0.46 -0.95 -0.89
CA ILE A 24 -0.77 -1.92 0.16
C ILE A 24 0.26 -1.82 1.30
N ASN A 25 -0.24 -1.68 2.53
CA ASN A 25 0.58 -1.83 3.73
C ASN A 25 0.80 -3.31 4.05
N THR A 26 1.99 -3.85 3.76
CA THR A 26 2.31 -5.26 4.04
C THR A 26 3.83 -5.50 4.05
N LYS A 27 4.23 -6.61 4.68
CA LYS A 27 5.59 -7.17 4.62
C LYS A 27 5.76 -8.19 3.49
N LYS A 28 4.65 -8.61 2.87
CA LYS A 28 4.66 -9.56 1.75
C LYS A 28 5.23 -8.89 0.51
N LYS A 29 5.90 -9.67 -0.33
CA LYS A 29 6.36 -9.21 -1.64
C LYS A 29 5.18 -9.08 -2.62
N PRO A 30 5.26 -8.21 -3.65
CA PRO A 30 4.22 -8.08 -4.66
C PRO A 30 3.80 -9.40 -5.30
N GLU A 31 4.75 -10.30 -5.57
CA GLU A 31 4.50 -11.60 -6.20
C GLU A 31 3.58 -12.46 -5.33
N GLN A 32 3.82 -12.46 -4.02
CA GLN A 32 3.00 -13.20 -3.06
C GLN A 32 1.57 -12.66 -3.01
N ILE A 33 1.40 -11.33 -3.15
CA ILE A 33 0.08 -10.70 -3.19
C ILE A 33 -0.65 -11.08 -4.48
N ARG A 34 0.05 -11.10 -5.62
CA ARG A 34 -0.54 -11.53 -6.89
C ARG A 34 -0.99 -12.98 -6.85
N GLU A 35 -0.14 -13.88 -6.35
CA GLU A 35 -0.46 -15.30 -6.22
C GLU A 35 -1.63 -15.57 -5.28
N GLU A 36 -1.71 -14.86 -4.14
CA GLU A 36 -2.73 -15.10 -3.12
C GLU A 36 -4.10 -14.51 -3.48
N PHE A 37 -4.12 -13.38 -4.20
CA PHE A 37 -5.34 -12.59 -4.41
C PHE A 37 -5.73 -12.41 -5.88
N GLY A 38 -4.93 -12.92 -6.83
CA GLY A 38 -5.22 -12.80 -8.26
C GLY A 38 -5.26 -11.35 -8.76
N ILE A 39 -4.48 -10.45 -8.15
CA ILE A 39 -4.50 -9.02 -8.49
C ILE A 39 -3.60 -8.74 -9.69
N ASP A 40 -4.19 -8.24 -10.77
CA ASP A 40 -3.48 -7.89 -12.02
C ASP A 40 -3.14 -6.39 -12.15
N TYR A 41 -3.49 -5.59 -11.14
CA TYR A 41 -3.17 -4.16 -11.12
C TYR A 41 -1.71 -3.89 -10.75
N SER A 42 -1.25 -2.67 -11.05
CA SER A 42 0.05 -2.19 -10.56
C SER A 42 0.04 -2.16 -9.03
N LEU A 43 1.06 -2.76 -8.41
CA LEU A 43 1.19 -2.86 -6.96
C LEU A 43 2.31 -1.96 -6.45
N ALA A 44 2.00 -1.20 -5.39
CA ALA A 44 3.00 -0.53 -4.58
C ALA A 44 2.93 -1.04 -3.15
N ILE A 45 4.05 -1.50 -2.62
CA ILE A 45 4.13 -2.12 -1.31
C ILE A 45 4.94 -1.25 -0.37
N VAL A 46 4.46 -1.07 0.86
CA VAL A 46 5.17 -0.38 1.93
C VAL A 46 4.92 -1.08 3.26
N ASP A 47 5.94 -1.24 4.09
CA ASP A 47 5.79 -1.69 5.48
C ASP A 47 5.63 -0.49 6.40
N ALA A 48 4.48 0.19 6.26
CA ALA A 48 4.20 1.41 7.01
C ALA A 48 4.12 1.14 8.52
N THR A 49 3.71 -0.07 8.91
CA THR A 49 3.62 -0.49 10.31
C THR A 49 4.99 -0.52 10.98
N SER A 50 6.00 -1.13 10.34
CA SER A 50 7.35 -1.15 10.91
C SER A 50 7.97 0.23 10.93
N ILE A 51 7.78 1.04 9.87
CA ILE A 51 8.27 2.42 9.81
C ILE A 51 7.70 3.24 10.98
N ALA A 52 6.37 3.20 11.18
CA ALA A 52 5.71 3.92 12.25
C ALA A 52 6.20 3.47 13.64
N ARG A 53 6.37 2.15 13.85
CA ARG A 53 6.92 1.63 15.10
C ARG A 53 8.36 2.07 15.37
N GLN A 54 9.21 2.11 14.34
CA GLN A 54 10.61 2.53 14.49
C GLN A 54 10.74 4.01 14.84
N ILE A 55 9.92 4.87 14.25
CA ILE A 55 10.04 6.32 14.38
C ILE A 55 9.20 6.85 15.56
N LEU A 56 7.96 6.37 15.70
CA LEU A 56 6.97 6.90 16.64
C LEU A 56 6.76 6.00 17.86
N GLY A 57 7.27 4.77 17.85
CA GLY A 57 6.99 3.75 18.89
C GLY A 57 5.59 3.12 18.80
N VAL A 58 4.70 3.66 17.97
CA VAL A 58 3.30 3.23 17.82
C VAL A 58 2.94 3.04 16.33
N PRO A 59 2.03 2.13 15.98
CA PRO A 59 1.73 1.78 14.59
C PRO A 59 0.74 2.76 13.92
N ILE A 60 1.05 4.06 13.92
CA ILE A 60 0.25 5.08 13.22
C ILE A 60 0.74 5.19 11.78
N THR A 61 0.08 4.50 10.86
CA THR A 61 0.58 4.27 9.49
C THR A 61 0.12 5.26 8.44
N ASN A 62 -0.89 6.10 8.75
CA ASN A 62 -1.50 7.03 7.78
C ASN A 62 -0.48 7.93 7.08
N THR A 63 0.43 8.55 7.83
CA THR A 63 1.45 9.47 7.28
C THR A 63 2.38 8.76 6.30
N SER A 64 2.87 7.58 6.66
CA SER A 64 3.73 6.76 5.79
C SER A 64 2.99 6.33 4.52
N MET A 65 1.70 6.01 4.63
CA MET A 65 0.87 5.64 3.47
C MET A 65 0.62 6.81 2.52
N VAL A 66 0.39 8.02 3.03
CA VAL A 66 0.28 9.23 2.20
C VAL A 66 1.60 9.47 1.44
N GLY A 67 2.74 9.34 2.12
CA GLY A 67 4.05 9.42 1.47
C GLY A 67 4.24 8.38 0.37
N ALA A 68 3.77 7.15 0.59
CA ALA A 68 3.79 6.10 -0.42
C ALA A 68 2.91 6.44 -1.63
N VAL A 69 1.71 7.01 -1.42
CA VAL A 69 0.83 7.47 -2.50
C VAL A 69 1.50 8.57 -3.32
N VAL A 70 2.03 9.61 -2.67
CA VAL A 70 2.73 10.71 -3.35
C VAL A 70 3.90 10.19 -4.20
N LYS A 71 4.66 9.23 -3.67
CA LYS A 71 5.79 8.63 -4.40
C LYS A 71 5.36 7.92 -5.68
N VAL A 72 4.21 7.23 -5.67
CA VAL A 72 3.76 6.41 -6.81
C VAL A 72 2.94 7.19 -7.83
N THR A 73 2.23 8.25 -7.40
CA THR A 73 1.51 9.13 -8.32
C THR A 73 2.44 10.11 -9.01
N GLY A 74 3.64 10.34 -8.46
CA GLY A 74 4.60 11.32 -9.01
C GLY A 74 4.15 12.77 -8.81
N GLU A 75 3.02 13.00 -8.15
CA GLU A 75 2.49 14.32 -7.84
C GLU A 75 3.16 14.86 -6.58
N GLY A 76 4.27 15.56 -6.80
CA GLY A 76 5.00 16.25 -5.73
C GLY A 76 6.34 15.59 -5.42
N ARG A 77 7.43 16.28 -5.76
CA ARG A 77 8.75 15.99 -5.19
C ARG A 77 8.68 16.23 -3.68
N ILE A 78 8.56 15.16 -2.90
CA ILE A 78 8.89 15.18 -1.47
C ILE A 78 10.39 15.44 -1.33
N GLN A 79 10.73 16.68 -1.02
CA GLN A 79 12.09 17.06 -0.62
C GLN A 79 12.28 16.65 0.84
N ALA A 80 13.41 15.97 1.10
CA ALA A 80 13.85 15.57 2.43
C ALA A 80 14.42 16.76 3.20
#